data_AF-A0A376NWD1-F1
#
_entry.id   AF-A0A376NWD1-F1
#
_cell.length_a   1.000
_cell.length_b   1.000
_cell.length_c   1.000
_cell.angle_alpha   90.00
_cell.angle_beta   90.00
_cell.angle_gamma   90.00
#
_symmetry.space_group_name_H-M   'P 1'
#
loop_
_entity.id
_entity.type
_entity.pdbx_description
1 polymer ?
#
loop_
_entity_poly.entity_id
_entity_poly.type
_entity_poly.pdbx_seq_one_letter_code
_entity_poly.pdbx_strand_id
1 'polypeptide(L)'
;MLDIAEKQNIRIEIDALSARLGCPVIPLVSTRGRGIEALKLAIDRYKANENVELVHYAQPLLNEADSLAKVMPSDIPLKQRRWLGLQMLEGDIYSRAYAGEASQHLDAALARLRNEMDDPALHIADARYQCIAAICDVVSNTLTAEPSRFTTAVDKIVLNRFLGLPIFLFVMYLMFLLAINIGGALQPLFDVGSVALFVHGIQWIGYTLHFPDWLTIFLAQGLGAH
;
A
#
# COMPACT_ATOMS: atom_id res chain seq x y z
N MET A 1 -12.96 5.25 -10.26
CA MET A 1 -13.71 5.45 -9.00
C MET A 1 -14.13 6.93 -8.88
N LEU A 2 -14.83 7.45 -9.88
CA LEU A 2 -15.32 8.84 -9.82
C LEU A 2 -16.40 9.02 -8.77
N ASP A 3 -17.15 7.95 -8.47
CA ASP A 3 -18.14 7.89 -7.41
C ASP A 3 -17.55 8.13 -6.01
N ILE A 4 -16.33 7.67 -5.76
CA ILE A 4 -15.62 7.96 -4.50
C ILE A 4 -15.07 9.38 -4.51
N ALA A 5 -14.47 9.80 -5.63
CA ALA A 5 -13.96 11.17 -5.79
C ALA A 5 -15.05 12.21 -5.55
N GLU A 6 -16.25 12.03 -6.14
CA GLU A 6 -17.41 12.88 -5.92
C GLU A 6 -17.85 12.91 -4.46
N LYS A 7 -17.88 11.76 -3.77
CA LYS A 7 -18.19 11.70 -2.32
C LYS A 7 -17.18 12.44 -1.45
N GLN A 8 -15.94 12.59 -1.92
CA GLN A 8 -14.86 13.32 -1.25
C GLN A 8 -14.74 14.77 -1.74
N ASN A 9 -15.70 15.28 -2.52
CA ASN A 9 -15.66 16.60 -3.15
C ASN A 9 -14.43 16.83 -4.05
N ILE A 10 -13.82 15.77 -4.56
CA ILE A 10 -12.72 15.85 -5.52
C ILE A 10 -13.32 15.98 -6.92
N ARG A 11 -13.05 17.12 -7.56
CA ARG A 11 -13.37 17.34 -8.98
C ARG A 11 -12.10 17.24 -9.81
N ILE A 12 -12.17 16.47 -10.89
CA ILE A 12 -11.06 16.27 -11.82
C ILE A 12 -11.45 16.88 -13.18
N GLU A 13 -10.66 17.82 -13.68
CA GLU A 13 -10.78 18.37 -15.02
C GLU A 13 -10.20 17.40 -16.05
N ILE A 14 -11.09 16.65 -16.69
CA ILE A 14 -10.76 15.56 -17.61
C ILE A 14 -10.01 16.07 -18.84
N ASP A 15 -10.46 17.19 -19.42
CA ASP A 15 -9.86 17.75 -20.63
C ASP A 15 -8.47 18.32 -20.35
N ALA A 16 -8.28 19.01 -19.22
CA ALA A 16 -6.98 19.50 -18.79
C ALA A 16 -5.99 18.34 -18.51
N LEU A 17 -6.47 17.25 -17.90
CA LEU A 17 -5.67 16.05 -17.68
C LEU A 17 -5.30 15.37 -19.00
N SER A 18 -6.24 15.27 -19.93
CA SER A 18 -6.00 14.68 -21.25
C SER A 18 -4.97 15.48 -22.05
N ALA A 19 -5.05 16.81 -22.03
CA ALA A 19 -4.09 17.69 -22.71
C ALA A 19 -2.68 17.57 -22.13
N ARG A 20 -2.54 17.47 -20.80
CA ARG A 20 -1.23 17.33 -20.14
C ARG A 20 -0.60 15.95 -20.29
N LEU A 21 -1.40 14.89 -20.37
CA LEU A 21 -0.91 13.52 -20.60
C LEU A 21 -0.69 13.20 -22.08
N GLY A 22 -1.29 13.98 -22.99
CA GLY A 22 -1.22 13.74 -24.44
C GLY A 22 -2.00 12.48 -24.87
N CYS A 23 -2.94 12.00 -24.05
CA CYS A 23 -3.76 10.83 -24.35
C CYS A 23 -5.22 11.00 -23.89
N PRO A 24 -6.20 10.32 -24.52
CA PRO A 24 -7.60 10.40 -24.11
C PRO A 24 -7.83 9.91 -22.68
N VAL A 25 -8.53 10.69 -21.87
CA VAL A 25 -8.94 10.32 -20.51
C VAL A 25 -10.44 10.08 -20.49
N ILE A 26 -10.85 8.84 -20.21
CA ILE A 26 -12.27 8.46 -20.21
C ILE A 26 -12.78 8.27 -18.78
N PRO A 27 -13.75 9.08 -18.32
CA PRO A 27 -14.34 8.92 -16.99
C PRO A 27 -15.17 7.64 -16.91
N LEU A 28 -14.88 6.78 -15.93
CA LEU A 28 -15.57 5.51 -15.73
C LEU A 28 -16.22 5.40 -14.34
N VAL A 29 -17.48 4.96 -14.32
CA VAL A 29 -18.20 4.53 -13.11
C VAL A 29 -18.65 3.09 -13.31
N SER A 30 -17.77 2.15 -12.91
CA SER A 30 -17.96 0.71 -13.08
C SER A 30 -19.27 0.21 -12.46
N THR A 31 -19.64 0.74 -11.29
CA THR A 31 -20.87 0.38 -10.56
C THR A 31 -22.16 0.69 -11.32
N ARG A 32 -22.12 1.59 -12.30
CA ARG A 32 -23.30 2.02 -13.08
C ARG A 32 -23.15 1.78 -14.59
N GLY A 33 -22.10 1.09 -15.02
CA GLY A 33 -21.78 0.89 -16.44
C GLY A 33 -21.52 2.18 -17.24
N ARG A 34 -21.34 3.32 -16.57
CA ARG A 34 -21.19 4.63 -17.22
C ARG A 34 -19.77 4.80 -17.74
N GLY A 35 -19.65 5.22 -19.00
CA GLY A 35 -18.38 5.50 -19.67
C GLY A 35 -17.82 4.34 -20.50
N ILE A 36 -18.44 3.15 -20.47
CA ILE A 36 -18.00 2.01 -21.28
C ILE A 36 -18.16 2.29 -22.78
N GLU A 37 -19.29 2.87 -23.20
CA GLU A 37 -19.49 3.23 -24.62
C GLU A 37 -18.49 4.31 -25.09
N ALA A 38 -18.15 5.27 -24.23
CA ALA A 38 -17.12 6.26 -24.52
C ALA A 38 -15.73 5.61 -24.63
N LEU A 39 -15.44 4.61 -23.79
CA LEU A 39 -14.20 3.83 -23.86
C LEU A 39 -14.12 3.01 -25.15
N LYS A 40 -15.20 2.33 -25.55
CA LYS A 40 -15.28 1.61 -26.84
C LYS A 40 -14.98 2.55 -28.00
N LEU A 41 -15.63 3.72 -28.02
CA LEU A 41 -15.39 4.72 -29.05
C LEU A 41 -13.94 5.23 -29.06
N ALA A 42 -13.32 5.38 -27.89
CA ALA A 42 -11.92 5.78 -27.77
C ALA A 42 -10.94 4.70 -28.26
N ILE A 43 -11.27 3.42 -28.07
CA ILE A 43 -10.51 2.29 -28.61
C ILE A 43 -10.63 2.28 -30.13
N ASP A 44 -11.84 2.41 -30.68
CA ASP A 44 -12.07 2.43 -32.13
C ASP A 44 -11.36 3.60 -32.83
N ARG A 45 -11.16 4.71 -32.11
CA ARG A 45 -10.48 5.93 -32.60
C ARG A 45 -9.06 6.07 -32.06
N TYR A 46 -8.46 4.99 -31.58
CA TYR A 46 -7.13 5.03 -31.00
C TYR A 46 -6.11 5.61 -32.01
N LYS A 47 -5.34 6.59 -31.55
CA LYS A 47 -4.20 7.18 -32.26
C LYS A 47 -2.98 7.14 -31.37
N ALA A 48 -1.79 7.27 -31.97
CA ALA A 48 -0.57 7.49 -31.21
C ALA A 48 -0.73 8.71 -30.29
N ASN A 49 -0.25 8.59 -29.06
CA ASN A 49 -0.30 9.67 -28.07
C ASN A 49 0.47 10.89 -28.59
N GLU A 50 0.01 12.06 -28.18
CA GLU A 50 0.69 13.32 -28.49
C GLU A 50 2.03 13.37 -27.76
N ASN A 51 3.05 13.91 -28.43
CA ASN A 51 4.39 13.98 -27.88
C ASN A 51 4.54 15.20 -26.98
N VAL A 52 3.91 15.14 -25.82
CA VAL A 52 4.02 16.14 -24.75
C VAL A 52 5.26 15.87 -23.91
N GLU A 53 5.91 16.94 -23.44
CA GLU A 53 6.95 16.84 -22.42
C GLU A 53 6.27 16.54 -21.08
N LEU A 54 6.53 15.33 -20.54
CA LEU A 54 5.98 14.91 -19.25
C LEU A 54 6.91 15.34 -18.12
N VAL A 55 8.07 14.69 -18.03
CA VAL A 55 9.02 14.88 -16.93
C VAL A 55 10.23 15.62 -17.44
N HIS A 56 10.57 16.71 -16.75
CA HIS A 56 11.76 17.50 -17.04
C HIS A 56 12.94 16.97 -16.22
N TYR A 57 13.76 16.11 -16.81
CA TYR A 57 14.96 15.58 -16.17
C TYR A 57 16.15 16.51 -16.39
N ALA A 58 17.07 16.55 -15.42
CA ALA A 58 18.32 17.28 -15.57
C ALA A 58 19.14 16.75 -16.77
N GLN A 59 19.82 17.65 -17.48
CA GLN A 59 20.57 17.30 -18.70
C GLN A 59 21.62 16.18 -18.49
N PRO A 60 22.36 16.11 -17.37
CA PRO A 60 23.27 14.98 -17.10
C PRO A 60 22.58 13.61 -17.11
N LEU A 61 21.39 13.51 -16.51
CA LEU A 61 20.60 12.27 -16.49
C LEU A 61 20.21 11.84 -17.91
N LEU A 62 19.79 12.80 -18.73
CA LEU A 62 19.43 12.54 -20.12
C LEU A 62 20.64 12.06 -20.93
N ASN A 63 21.80 12.68 -20.72
CA ASN A 63 23.03 12.33 -21.41
C ASN A 63 23.49 10.90 -21.06
N GLU A 64 23.44 10.51 -19.78
CA GLU A 64 23.81 9.14 -19.38
C GLU A 64 22.73 8.11 -19.73
N ALA A 65 21.45 8.46 -19.67
CA ALA A 65 20.39 7.59 -20.19
C ALA A 65 20.58 7.35 -21.71
N ASP A 66 20.99 8.37 -22.46
CA ASP A 66 21.33 8.26 -23.88
C ASP A 66 22.59 7.43 -24.13
N SER A 67 23.59 7.51 -23.23
CA SER A 67 24.81 6.70 -23.32
C SER A 67 24.48 5.22 -23.15
N LEU A 68 23.68 4.88 -22.14
CA LEU A 68 23.18 3.53 -21.90
C LEU A 68 22.27 3.04 -23.03
N ALA A 69 21.39 3.90 -23.55
CA ALA A 69 20.48 3.53 -24.64
C ALA A 69 21.21 3.15 -25.93
N LYS A 70 22.41 3.68 -26.20
CA LYS A 70 23.19 3.35 -27.41
C LYS A 70 23.70 1.92 -27.45
N VAL A 71 23.94 1.31 -26.28
CA VAL A 71 24.46 -0.07 -26.13
C VAL A 71 23.36 -1.08 -25.80
N MET A 72 22.09 -0.64 -25.80
CA MET A 72 20.94 -1.53 -25.66
C MET A 72 20.55 -2.19 -26.99
N PRO A 73 19.85 -3.35 -26.94
CA PRO A 73 19.36 -4.04 -28.13
C PRO A 73 18.56 -3.14 -29.09
N SER A 74 18.85 -3.25 -30.40
CA SER A 74 18.31 -2.36 -31.43
C SER A 74 16.86 -2.64 -31.82
N ASP A 75 16.33 -3.79 -31.42
CA ASP A 75 14.91 -4.16 -31.49
C ASP A 75 14.03 -3.32 -30.56
N ILE A 76 14.62 -2.73 -29.50
CA ILE A 76 13.91 -1.86 -28.57
C ILE A 76 13.86 -0.42 -29.15
N PRO A 77 12.65 0.19 -29.27
CA PRO A 77 12.50 1.57 -29.70
C PRO A 77 13.34 2.55 -28.86
N LEU A 78 13.89 3.59 -29.49
CA LEU A 78 14.78 4.57 -28.81
C LEU A 78 14.13 5.20 -27.56
N LYS A 79 12.83 5.51 -27.62
CA LYS A 79 12.08 6.07 -26.48
C LYS A 79 12.05 5.10 -25.29
N GLN A 80 11.90 3.80 -25.55
CA GLN A 80 11.91 2.77 -24.51
C GLN A 80 13.32 2.52 -23.97
N ARG A 81 14.35 2.52 -24.83
CA ARG A 81 15.75 2.42 -24.39
C ARG A 81 16.17 3.56 -23.45
N ARG A 82 15.79 4.80 -23.79
CA ARG A 82 16.00 5.97 -22.92
C ARG A 82 15.30 5.81 -21.57
N TRP A 83 14.05 5.34 -21.59
CA TRP A 83 13.30 5.07 -20.37
C TRP A 83 13.96 3.98 -19.51
N LEU A 84 14.41 2.87 -20.10
CA LEU A 84 15.16 1.81 -19.40
C LEU A 84 16.47 2.36 -18.79
N GLY A 85 17.18 3.23 -19.51
CA GLY A 85 18.39 3.87 -19.00
C GLY A 85 18.11 4.69 -17.73
N LEU A 86 17.06 5.51 -17.74
CA LEU A 86 16.64 6.25 -16.55
C LEU A 86 16.24 5.33 -15.38
N GLN A 87 15.50 4.25 -15.65
CA GLN A 87 15.12 3.29 -14.60
C GLN A 87 16.34 2.62 -13.96
N MET A 88 17.34 2.25 -14.77
CA MET A 88 18.58 1.67 -14.26
C MET A 88 19.39 2.66 -13.42
N LEU A 89 19.44 3.94 -13.83
CA LEU A 89 20.10 5.01 -13.07
C LEU A 89 19.39 5.30 -11.74
N GLU A 90 18.07 5.16 -11.69
CA GLU A 90 17.26 5.24 -10.47
C GLU A 90 17.48 4.05 -9.53
N GLY A 91 17.98 2.93 -10.06
CA GLY A 91 18.30 1.73 -9.29
C GLY A 91 17.32 0.57 -9.47
N ASP A 92 16.45 0.62 -10.49
CA ASP A 92 15.55 -0.50 -10.80
C ASP A 92 16.32 -1.77 -11.18
N ILE A 93 15.91 -2.88 -10.58
CA ILE A 93 16.50 -4.21 -10.78
C ILE A 93 15.92 -4.91 -12.01
N TYR A 94 14.66 -4.63 -12.38
CA TYR A 94 13.99 -5.33 -13.48
C TYR A 94 14.44 -4.84 -14.84
N SER A 95 14.71 -3.54 -14.97
CA SER A 95 15.18 -2.93 -16.23
C SER A 95 16.49 -3.52 -16.72
N ARG A 96 17.35 -4.03 -15.83
CA ARG A 96 18.62 -4.68 -16.18
C ARG A 96 18.43 -5.93 -17.06
N ALA A 97 17.33 -6.67 -16.87
CA ALA A 97 17.03 -7.86 -17.66
C ALA A 97 16.76 -7.56 -19.14
N TYR A 98 16.28 -6.35 -19.44
CA TYR A 98 15.96 -5.89 -20.79
C TYR A 98 17.08 -5.03 -21.40
N ALA A 99 18.05 -4.60 -20.59
CA ALA A 99 19.08 -3.65 -20.99
C ALA A 99 20.27 -4.29 -21.74
N GLY A 100 20.39 -5.62 -21.72
CA GLY A 100 21.47 -6.34 -22.40
C GLY A 100 22.86 -5.88 -21.93
N GLU A 101 23.73 -5.51 -22.88
CA GLU A 101 25.09 -5.04 -22.62
C GLU A 101 25.15 -3.76 -21.78
N ALA A 102 24.10 -2.92 -21.81
CA ALA A 102 24.02 -1.70 -21.02
C ALA A 102 24.13 -1.93 -19.51
N SER A 103 23.77 -3.13 -19.02
CA SER A 103 23.92 -3.47 -17.60
C SER A 103 25.38 -3.47 -17.13
N GLN A 104 26.34 -3.74 -18.03
CA GLN A 104 27.77 -3.74 -17.72
C GLN A 104 28.34 -2.32 -17.65
N HIS A 105 27.70 -1.36 -18.34
CA HIS A 105 28.10 0.04 -18.38
C HIS A 105 27.46 0.90 -17.27
N LEU A 106 26.51 0.33 -16.52
CA LEU A 106 25.74 1.06 -15.50
C LEU A 106 26.63 1.65 -14.40
N ASP A 107 27.55 0.86 -13.84
CA ASP A 107 28.41 1.33 -12.74
C ASP A 107 29.31 2.48 -13.19
N ALA A 108 29.81 2.43 -14.43
CA ALA A 108 30.59 3.51 -15.01
C ALA A 108 29.75 4.76 -15.27
N ALA A 109 28.49 4.61 -15.72
CA ALA A 109 27.56 5.72 -15.90
C ALA A 109 27.20 6.39 -14.57
N LEU A 110 26.90 5.60 -13.53
CA LEU A 110 26.65 6.11 -12.18
C LEU A 110 27.88 6.81 -11.59
N ALA A 111 29.07 6.30 -11.82
CA ALA A 111 30.31 6.94 -11.38
C ALA A 111 30.54 8.31 -12.05
N ARG A 112 30.20 8.45 -13.34
CA ARG A 112 30.23 9.75 -14.02
C ARG A 112 29.17 10.70 -13.46
N LEU A 113 27.95 10.21 -13.26
CA LEU A 113 26.86 11.03 -12.74
C LEU A 113 27.13 11.56 -11.33
N ARG A 114 27.79 10.78 -10.47
CA ARG A 114 28.21 11.19 -9.13
C ARG A 114 29.18 12.38 -9.09
N ASN A 115 29.86 12.68 -10.20
CA ASN A 115 30.69 13.88 -10.31
C ASN A 115 29.88 15.14 -10.66
N GLU A 116 28.67 14.96 -11.19
CA GLU A 116 27.79 16.05 -11.65
C GLU A 116 26.62 16.30 -10.69
N MET A 117 26.19 15.28 -9.94
CA MET A 117 25.13 15.37 -8.93
C MET A 117 25.32 14.36 -7.80
N ASP A 118 24.88 14.72 -6.60
CA ASP A 118 25.07 13.91 -5.39
C ASP A 118 24.27 12.61 -5.41
N ASP A 119 22.94 12.71 -5.63
CA ASP A 119 22.02 11.57 -5.62
C ASP A 119 21.15 11.52 -6.90
N PRO A 120 21.61 10.80 -7.93
CA PRO A 120 20.89 10.61 -9.19
C PRO A 120 19.47 10.07 -9.01
N ALA A 121 19.28 9.12 -8.09
CA ALA A 121 18.01 8.46 -7.90
C ALA A 121 16.99 9.43 -7.28
N LEU A 122 17.43 10.22 -6.30
CA LEU A 122 16.61 11.27 -5.71
C LEU A 122 16.18 12.31 -6.76
N HIS A 123 17.10 12.76 -7.62
CA HIS A 123 16.76 13.72 -8.67
C HIS A 123 15.73 13.18 -9.69
N ILE A 124 15.81 11.90 -10.05
CA ILE A 124 14.81 11.25 -10.92
C ILE A 124 13.45 11.20 -10.23
N ALA A 125 13.42 10.79 -8.97
CA ALA A 125 12.20 10.71 -8.17
C ALA A 125 11.54 12.10 -8.01
N ASP A 126 12.33 13.12 -7.67
CA ASP A 126 11.88 14.49 -7.52
C ASP A 126 11.32 15.06 -8.83
N ALA A 127 11.99 14.83 -9.96
CA ALA A 127 11.49 15.29 -11.26
C ALA A 127 10.13 14.69 -11.60
N ARG A 128 9.94 13.39 -11.34
CA ARG A 128 8.64 12.71 -11.53
C ARG A 128 7.58 13.25 -10.58
N TYR A 129 7.94 13.42 -9.31
CA TYR A 129 7.03 13.95 -8.30
C TYR A 129 6.57 15.37 -8.66
N GLN A 130 7.50 16.25 -9.06
CA GLN A 130 7.20 17.62 -9.49
C GLN A 130 6.26 17.64 -10.70
N CYS A 131 6.50 16.78 -11.70
CA CYS A 131 5.60 16.64 -12.85
C CYS A 131 4.19 16.24 -12.42
N ILE A 132 4.06 15.19 -11.62
CA ILE A 132 2.76 14.68 -11.18
C ILE A 132 2.04 15.71 -10.31
N ALA A 133 2.74 16.33 -9.36
CA ALA A 133 2.20 17.38 -8.50
C ALA A 133 1.69 18.56 -9.33
N ALA A 134 2.49 19.05 -10.29
CA ALA A 134 2.08 20.14 -11.17
C ALA A 134 0.88 19.79 -12.07
N ILE A 135 0.72 18.52 -12.47
CA ILE A 135 -0.48 18.05 -13.16
C ILE A 135 -1.65 18.04 -12.19
N CYS A 136 -1.51 17.41 -11.03
CA CYS A 136 -2.54 17.31 -9.99
C CYS A 136 -3.07 18.68 -9.56
N ASP A 137 -2.19 19.66 -9.30
CA ASP A 137 -2.59 20.99 -8.84
C ASP A 137 -3.47 21.74 -9.85
N VAL A 138 -3.31 21.46 -11.14
CA VAL A 138 -4.10 22.10 -12.20
C VAL A 138 -5.37 21.31 -12.52
N VAL A 139 -5.31 19.98 -12.50
CA VAL A 139 -6.45 19.13 -12.90
C VAL A 139 -7.38 18.80 -11.75
N SER A 140 -6.94 18.99 -10.50
CA SER A 140 -7.69 18.59 -9.31
C SER A 140 -7.90 19.77 -8.37
N ASN A 141 -9.14 19.96 -7.95
CA ASN A 141 -9.47 20.90 -6.87
C ASN A 141 -9.20 20.31 -5.46
N THR A 142 -8.12 19.54 -5.30
CA THR A 142 -7.76 18.84 -4.05
C THR A 142 -7.55 19.77 -2.87
N LEU A 143 -7.32 21.06 -3.10
CA LEU A 143 -7.36 22.10 -2.05
C LEU A 143 -8.73 22.20 -1.33
N THR A 144 -9.80 21.69 -1.93
CA THR A 144 -11.14 21.59 -1.34
C THR A 144 -11.55 20.16 -0.94
N ALA A 145 -10.64 19.18 -1.10
CA ALA A 145 -10.86 17.83 -0.64
C ALA A 145 -10.80 17.81 0.89
N GLU A 146 -11.95 17.94 1.55
CA GLU A 146 -11.98 17.80 3.00
C GLU A 146 -11.73 16.32 3.35
N PRO A 147 -10.72 16.01 4.18
CA PRO A 147 -10.67 14.70 4.82
C PRO A 147 -12.01 14.44 5.53
N SER A 148 -12.37 13.16 5.66
CA SER A 148 -13.61 12.74 6.32
C SER A 148 -13.81 13.57 7.60
N ARG A 149 -14.84 14.42 7.63
CA ARG A 149 -15.10 15.35 8.75
C ARG A 149 -15.13 14.64 10.09
N PHE A 150 -15.59 13.39 10.07
CA PHE A 150 -15.61 12.51 11.24
C PHE A 150 -14.20 12.12 11.69
N THR A 151 -13.35 11.64 10.77
CA THR A 151 -11.95 11.27 11.08
C THR A 151 -11.18 12.48 11.59
N THR A 152 -11.29 13.62 10.92
CA THR A 152 -10.60 14.84 11.34
C THR A 152 -11.10 15.38 12.68
N ALA A 153 -12.41 15.25 12.98
CA ALA A 153 -12.95 15.63 14.28
C ALA A 153 -12.45 14.72 15.40
N VAL A 154 -12.43 13.40 15.16
CA VAL A 154 -11.91 12.42 16.12
C VAL A 154 -10.42 12.63 16.33
N ASP A 155 -9.63 12.75 15.27
CA ASP A 155 -8.18 13.00 15.37
C ASP A 155 -7.91 14.29 16.13
N LYS A 156 -8.67 15.37 15.87
CA LYS A 156 -8.50 16.63 16.60
C LYS A 156 -8.79 16.50 18.09
N ILE A 157 -9.73 15.64 18.48
CA ILE A 157 -10.07 15.39 19.88
C ILE A 157 -9.02 14.48 20.53
N VAL A 158 -8.63 13.40 19.85
CA VAL A 158 -7.70 12.38 20.35
C VAL A 158 -6.25 12.89 20.39
N LEU A 159 -5.80 13.65 19.40
CA LEU A 159 -4.44 14.22 19.34
C LEU A 159 -4.29 15.55 20.10
N ASN A 160 -5.36 16.08 20.70
CA ASN A 160 -5.24 17.32 21.47
C ASN A 160 -4.34 17.08 22.70
N ARG A 161 -3.30 17.91 22.88
CA ARG A 161 -2.35 17.82 24.00
C ARG A 161 -3.01 17.70 25.39
N PHE A 162 -4.18 18.33 25.59
CA PHE A 162 -4.89 18.29 26.88
C PHE A 162 -5.92 17.15 26.99
N LEU A 163 -6.60 16.78 25.90
CA LEU A 163 -7.65 15.74 25.93
C LEU A 163 -7.11 14.35 25.59
N GLY A 164 -5.98 14.27 24.88
CA GLY A 164 -5.36 13.01 24.47
C GLY A 164 -4.93 12.16 25.65
N LEU A 165 -4.34 12.76 26.69
CA LEU A 165 -3.94 12.02 27.91
C LEU A 165 -5.15 11.46 28.69
N PRO A 166 -6.21 12.24 28.99
CA PRO A 166 -7.45 11.71 29.57
C PRO A 166 -8.12 10.62 28.72
N ILE A 167 -8.20 10.81 27.39
CA ILE A 167 -8.83 9.83 26.49
C ILE A 167 -8.01 8.54 26.45
N PHE A 168 -6.69 8.64 26.38
CA PHE A 168 -5.80 7.49 26.44
C PHE A 168 -6.00 6.68 27.73
N LEU A 169 -6.02 7.35 28.89
CA LEU A 169 -6.28 6.71 30.17
C LEU A 169 -7.68 6.08 30.23
N PHE A 170 -8.69 6.75 29.69
CA PHE A 170 -10.05 6.23 29.62
C PHE A 170 -10.14 4.96 28.77
N VAL A 171 -9.51 4.94 27.58
CA VAL A 171 -9.47 3.76 26.70
C VAL A 171 -8.70 2.62 27.36
N MET A 172 -7.57 2.89 28.00
CA MET A 172 -6.84 1.88 28.78
C MET A 172 -7.69 1.32 29.91
N TYR A 173 -8.36 2.18 30.68
CA TYR A 173 -9.26 1.76 31.75
C TYR A 173 -10.40 0.89 31.22
N LEU A 174 -11.03 1.30 30.11
CA LEU A 174 -12.09 0.54 29.47
C LEU A 174 -11.60 -0.83 29.01
N MET A 175 -10.40 -0.91 28.44
CA MET A 175 -9.77 -2.18 28.05
C MET A 175 -9.57 -3.10 29.25
N PHE A 176 -9.07 -2.60 30.38
CA PHE A 176 -8.91 -3.38 31.61
C PHE A 176 -10.26 -3.81 32.20
N LEU A 177 -11.23 -2.90 32.26
CA LEU A 177 -12.57 -3.21 32.76
C LEU A 177 -13.21 -4.30 31.92
N LEU A 178 -13.10 -4.22 30.60
CA LEU A 178 -13.62 -5.22 29.69
C LEU A 178 -12.90 -6.55 29.87
N ALA A 179 -11.56 -6.55 29.92
CA ALA A 179 -10.76 -7.77 30.09
C ALA A 179 -11.07 -8.49 31.41
N ILE A 180 -11.18 -7.76 32.52
CA ILE A 180 -11.47 -8.34 33.84
C ILE A 180 -12.93 -8.80 33.93
N ASN A 181 -13.88 -7.99 33.46
CA ASN A 181 -15.30 -8.31 33.60
C ASN A 181 -15.72 -9.44 32.64
N ILE A 182 -15.27 -9.39 31.38
CA ILE A 182 -15.50 -10.49 30.44
C ILE A 182 -14.69 -11.73 30.84
N GLY A 183 -13.43 -11.56 31.24
CA GLY A 183 -12.60 -12.68 31.72
C GLY A 183 -13.23 -13.37 32.94
N GLY A 184 -13.70 -12.59 33.91
CA GLY A 184 -14.40 -13.10 35.09
C GLY A 184 -15.74 -13.76 34.77
N ALA A 185 -16.50 -13.21 33.82
CA ALA A 185 -17.76 -13.83 33.37
C ALA A 185 -17.55 -15.18 32.67
N LEU A 186 -16.39 -15.38 32.03
CA LEU A 186 -16.02 -16.64 31.39
C LEU A 186 -15.42 -17.66 32.36
N GLN A 187 -14.91 -17.24 33.52
CA GLN A 187 -14.28 -18.11 34.51
C GLN A 187 -15.15 -19.31 34.93
N PRO A 188 -16.45 -19.17 35.25
CA PRO A 188 -17.29 -20.31 35.63
C PRO A 188 -17.46 -21.34 34.52
N LEU A 189 -17.47 -20.90 33.26
CA LEU A 189 -17.55 -21.81 32.10
C LEU A 189 -16.26 -22.62 31.97
N PHE A 190 -15.10 -21.99 32.18
CA PHE A 190 -13.82 -22.68 32.19
C PHE A 190 -13.68 -23.63 33.38
N ASP A 191 -14.15 -23.25 34.57
CA ASP A 191 -14.10 -24.10 35.75
C ASP A 191 -14.95 -25.37 35.56
N VAL A 192 -16.21 -25.21 35.16
CA VAL A 192 -17.11 -26.34 34.89
C VAL A 192 -16.59 -27.20 33.73
N GLY A 193 -16.13 -26.56 32.64
CA GLY A 193 -15.56 -27.26 31.49
C GLY A 193 -14.30 -28.05 31.84
N SER A 194 -13.42 -27.49 32.67
CA SER A 194 -12.18 -28.15 33.10
C SER A 194 -12.46 -29.33 34.01
N VAL A 195 -13.38 -29.19 34.97
CA VAL A 195 -13.81 -30.32 35.82
C VAL A 195 -14.45 -31.42 34.97
N ALA A 196 -15.33 -31.07 34.04
CA ALA A 196 -15.98 -32.05 33.18
C ALA A 196 -14.98 -32.80 32.29
N LEU A 197 -14.01 -32.09 31.70
CA LEU A 197 -13.05 -32.69 30.78
C LEU A 197 -11.95 -33.48 31.52
N PHE A 198 -11.34 -32.89 32.55
CA PHE A 198 -10.19 -33.49 33.22
C PHE A 198 -10.58 -34.42 34.37
N VAL A 199 -11.62 -34.13 35.14
CA VAL A 199 -12.03 -35.03 36.23
C VAL A 199 -12.94 -36.11 35.68
N HIS A 200 -14.08 -35.72 35.12
CA HIS A 200 -15.08 -36.69 34.65
C HIS A 200 -14.64 -37.43 33.37
N GLY A 201 -13.94 -36.76 32.45
CA GLY A 201 -13.39 -37.40 31.25
C GLY A 201 -12.32 -38.44 31.58
N ILE A 202 -11.37 -38.13 32.46
CA ILE A 202 -10.34 -39.10 32.88
C ILE A 202 -10.94 -40.25 33.69
N GLN A 203 -11.92 -39.99 34.55
CA GLN A 203 -12.67 -41.04 35.25
C GLN A 203 -13.35 -41.99 34.27
N TRP A 204 -14.07 -41.46 33.28
CA TRP A 204 -14.75 -42.28 32.27
C TRP A 204 -13.77 -43.13 31.45
N ILE A 205 -12.63 -42.58 31.05
CA ILE A 205 -11.56 -43.32 30.37
C ILE A 205 -10.99 -44.43 31.28
N GLY A 206 -10.74 -44.12 32.55
CA GLY A 206 -10.22 -45.11 33.51
C GLY A 206 -11.19 -46.28 33.75
N TYR A 207 -12.49 -46.00 33.83
CA TYR A 207 -13.53 -47.03 33.96
C TYR A 207 -13.68 -47.89 32.71
N THR A 208 -13.65 -47.28 31.52
CA THR A 208 -13.78 -48.02 30.25
C THR A 208 -12.57 -48.90 29.92
N LEU A 209 -11.37 -48.53 30.39
CA LEU A 209 -10.13 -49.31 30.21
C LEU A 209 -9.81 -50.25 31.39
N HIS A 210 -10.70 -50.37 32.38
CA HIS A 210 -10.53 -51.19 33.58
C HIS A 210 -9.24 -50.90 34.37
N PHE A 211 -8.85 -49.63 34.50
CA PHE A 211 -7.76 -49.28 35.40
C PHE A 211 -8.14 -49.47 36.87
N PRO A 212 -7.20 -49.83 37.75
CA PRO A 212 -7.44 -49.91 39.18
C PRO A 212 -7.97 -48.58 39.73
N ASP A 213 -8.96 -48.63 40.63
CA ASP A 213 -9.64 -47.44 41.16
C ASP A 213 -8.69 -46.39 41.74
N TRP A 214 -7.62 -46.83 42.41
CA TRP A 214 -6.61 -45.94 42.98
C TRP A 214 -5.86 -45.13 41.91
N LEU A 215 -5.62 -45.71 40.73
CA LEU A 215 -4.93 -45.05 39.62
C LEU A 215 -5.85 -44.06 38.89
N THR A 216 -7.13 -44.42 38.73
CA THR A 216 -8.14 -43.55 38.10
C THR A 216 -8.43 -42.32 38.95
N ILE A 217 -8.56 -42.49 40.28
CA ILE A 217 -8.74 -41.37 41.21
C ILE A 217 -7.50 -40.48 41.23
N PHE A 218 -6.31 -41.08 41.27
CA PHE A 218 -5.04 -40.36 41.22
C PHE A 218 -4.90 -39.50 39.95
N LEU A 219 -5.23 -40.04 38.78
CA LEU A 219 -5.12 -39.33 37.50
C LEU A 219 -6.20 -38.26 37.31
N ALA A 220 -7.42 -38.48 37.83
CA ALA A 220 -8.52 -37.55 37.67
C ALA A 220 -8.53 -36.40 38.69
N GLN A 221 -8.07 -36.65 39.92
CA GLN A 221 -8.11 -35.66 41.02
C GLN A 221 -6.73 -35.11 41.41
N GLY A 222 -5.64 -35.72 40.92
CA GLY A 222 -4.27 -35.30 41.19
C GLY A 222 -3.76 -35.67 42.60
N LEU A 223 -2.45 -35.53 42.80
CA LEU A 223 -1.81 -35.66 44.11
C LEU A 223 -2.13 -34.44 44.98
N GLY A 224 -3.17 -34.54 45.82
CA GLY A 224 -3.48 -33.49 46.79
C GLY A 224 -4.93 -33.41 47.27
N ALA A 225 -5.84 -34.28 46.81
CA ALA A 225 -7.21 -34.30 47.30
C ALA A 225 -7.33 -35.02 48.66
N HIS A 226 -7.09 -34.29 49.75
CA HIS A 226 -7.68 -34.56 51.06
C HIS A 226 -8.58 -33.39 51.44
#